data_AF-A0AAV0Y478-F1
#
_entry.id   AF-A0AAV0Y478-F1
#
_cell.length_a   1.000
_cell.length_b   1.000
_cell.length_c   1.000
_cell.angle_alpha   90.00
_cell.angle_beta   90.00
_cell.angle_gamma   90.00
#
_symmetry.space_group_name_H-M   'P 1'
#
loop_
_entity.id
_entity.type
_entity.pdbx_description
1 polymer ?
#
loop_
_entity_poly.entity_id
_entity_poly.type
_entity_poly.pdbx_seq_one_letter_code
_entity_poly.pdbx_strand_id
1 'polypeptide(L)' 'MRFRKKERYEPCFPIEMWSVHSRTVNEMSRTSNSAEGWHNKIHRLLPTHPGIHSFISKIQKEQHETEATIESLI' A
#
# COMPACT_ATOMS: atom_id res chain seq x y z
N MET A 1 38.11 0.08 9.65
CA MET A 1 36.85 0.85 9.56
C MET A 1 35.93 0.36 10.68
N ARG A 2 35.73 1.13 11.76
CA ARG A 2 34.86 0.73 12.87
C ARG A 2 33.43 1.12 12.51
N PHE A 3 32.55 0.14 12.30
CA PHE A 3 31.11 0.40 12.21
C PHE A 3 30.65 0.96 13.55
N ARG A 4 30.40 2.27 13.60
CA ARG A 4 29.76 2.92 14.74
C ARG A 4 28.38 2.27 14.89
N LYS A 5 28.20 1.44 15.92
CA LYS A 5 26.87 0.92 16.30
C LYS A 5 25.97 2.13 16.48
N LYS A 6 25.04 2.36 15.55
CA LYS A 6 23.92 3.27 15.77
C LYS A 6 23.09 2.60 16.86
N GLU A 7 23.06 3.18 18.06
CA GLU A 7 22.05 2.80 19.05
C GLU A 7 20.69 2.95 18.37
N ARG A 8 19.90 1.88 18.40
CA ARG A 8 18.52 1.92 17.92
C ARG A 8 17.73 2.66 18.98
N TYR A 9 17.21 3.83 18.63
CA TYR A 9 16.26 4.52 19.48
C TYR A 9 15.03 3.64 19.66
N GLU A 10 14.48 3.68 20.87
CA GLU A 10 13.20 3.05 21.14
C GLU A 10 12.12 3.70 20.24
N PRO A 11 11.31 2.90 19.54
CA PRO A 11 10.23 3.43 18.72
C PRO A 11 9.27 4.30 19.52
N CYS A 12 8.80 5.40 18.94
CA CYS A 12 7.70 6.19 19.52
C CYS A 12 6.38 5.41 19.60
N PHE A 13 6.26 4.32 18.84
CA PHE A 13 5.05 3.52 18.73
C PHE A 13 5.37 2.03 18.82
N PRO A 14 4.57 1.24 19.54
CA PRO A 14 4.60 -0.21 19.53
C PRO A 14 4.79 -0.79 18.12
N ILE A 15 5.67 -1.79 18.01
CA ILE A 15 6.06 -2.39 16.74
C ILE A 15 4.84 -3.03 16.05
N GLU A 16 3.90 -3.53 16.84
CA GLU A 16 2.67 -4.19 16.40
C GLU A 16 1.76 -3.24 15.59
N MET A 17 1.87 -1.92 15.80
CA MET A 17 1.12 -0.91 15.06
C MET A 17 1.76 -0.51 13.74
N TRP A 18 2.96 -0.98 13.44
CA TRP A 18 3.64 -0.62 12.20
C TRP A 18 2.94 -1.30 11.02
N SER A 19 2.70 -0.56 9.94
CA SER A 19 2.02 -1.08 8.73
C SER A 19 2.71 -2.31 8.11
N VAL A 20 4.00 -2.49 8.37
CA VAL A 20 4.83 -3.59 7.88
C VAL A 20 4.91 -4.77 8.87
N HIS A 21 4.41 -4.62 10.10
CA HIS A 21 4.57 -5.62 11.17
C HIS A 21 3.99 -6.97 10.76
N SER A 22 2.70 -7.00 10.43
CA SER A 22 2.02 -8.24 10.01
C SER A 22 2.69 -8.87 8.79
N ARG A 23 3.11 -8.07 7.82
CA ARG A 23 3.84 -8.55 6.64
C ARG A 23 5.18 -9.19 7.01
N THR A 24 5.91 -8.57 7.93
CA THR A 24 7.20 -9.07 8.41
C THR A 24 7.04 -10.37 9.16
N VAL A 25 6.03 -10.48 10.04
CA VAL A 25 5.74 -11.70 10.80
C VAL A 25 5.34 -12.86 9.88
N ASN A 26 4.60 -12.58 8.80
CA ASN A 26 4.15 -13.58 7.83
C ASN A 26 5.16 -13.84 6.70
N GLU A 27 6.41 -13.40 6.84
CA GLU A 27 7.48 -13.54 5.82
C GLU A 27 7.09 -13.01 4.42
N MET A 28 6.12 -12.08 4.37
CA MET A 28 5.64 -11.47 3.13
C MET A 28 6.55 -10.32 2.69
N SER A 29 6.42 -9.92 1.42
CA SER A 29 7.13 -8.76 0.91
C SER A 29 6.75 -7.50 1.72
N ARG A 30 7.79 -6.82 2.22
CA ARG A 30 7.68 -5.57 2.97
C ARG A 30 7.40 -4.36 2.06
N THR A 31 7.42 -4.56 0.74
CA THR A 31 7.24 -3.49 -0.25
C THR A 31 5.76 -3.21 -0.50
N SER A 32 5.40 -1.93 -0.52
CA SER A 32 4.08 -1.40 -0.87
C SER A 32 3.86 -1.27 -2.38
N ASN A 33 4.71 -1.86 -3.22
CA ASN A 33 4.72 -1.66 -4.67
C ASN A 33 3.35 -1.84 -5.34
N SER A 34 2.56 -2.84 -4.91
CA SER A 34 1.22 -3.05 -5.46
C SER A 34 0.26 -1.90 -5.10
N ALA A 35 0.33 -1.39 -3.88
CA ALA A 35 -0.47 -0.25 -3.44
C ALA A 35 -0.04 1.05 -4.15
N GLU A 36 1.27 1.26 -4.32
CA GLU A 36 1.82 2.38 -5.09
C GLU A 36 1.42 2.29 -6.56
N GLY A 37 1.46 1.10 -7.16
CA GLY A 37 1.02 0.86 -8.53
C GLY A 37 -0.47 1.17 -8.72
N TRP A 38 -1.31 0.71 -7.79
CA TRP A 38 -2.75 0.99 -7.80
C TRP A 38 -3.03 2.50 -7.64
N HIS A 39 -2.34 3.17 -6.72
CA HIS A 39 -2.46 4.61 -6.52
C HIS A 39 -2.01 5.40 -7.78
N ASN A 40 -0.91 5.00 -8.41
CA ASN A 40 -0.45 5.61 -9.66
C ASN A 40 -1.47 5.43 -10.81
N LYS A 41 -2.13 4.27 -10.89
CA LYS A 41 -3.21 4.03 -11.87
C LYS A 41 -4.38 4.99 -11.62
N ILE A 42 -4.85 5.09 -10.39
CA ILE A 42 -5.93 6.00 -9.97
C ILE A 42 -5.60 7.45 -10.30
N HIS A 43 -4.38 7.88 -9.99
CA HIS A 43 -3.93 9.25 -10.28
C HIS A 43 -3.92 9.58 -11.78
N ARG A 44 -3.71 8.58 -12.65
CA ARG A 44 -3.81 8.74 -14.10
C ARG A 44 -5.25 8.77 -14.61
N LEU A 45 -6.18 8.11 -13.92
CA LEU A 45 -7.58 7.98 -14.33
C LEU A 45 -8.48 9.14 -13.86
N LEU A 46 -8.04 9.87 -12.84
CA LEU A 46 -8.80 10.93 -12.20
C LEU A 46 -8.18 12.29 -12.49
N PRO A 47 -9.00 13.35 -12.66
CA PRO A 47 -8.50 14.71 -12.62
C PRO A 47 -7.96 15.02 -11.21
N THR A 48 -7.11 16.05 -11.09
CA THR A 48 -6.47 16.46 -9.82
C THR A 48 -7.48 16.71 -8.69
N HIS A 49 -8.68 17.20 -9.02
CA HIS A 49 -9.76 17.48 -8.08
C HIS A 49 -11.08 16.86 -8.55
N PRO A 50 -11.26 15.54 -8.40
CA PRO A 50 -12.50 14.90 -8.74
C PRO A 50 -13.56 15.23 -7.70
N GLY A 51 -14.82 15.37 -8.11
CA GLY A 51 -15.93 15.40 -7.17
C GLY A 51 -15.98 14.10 -6.35
N ILE A 52 -16.37 14.19 -5.08
CA ILE A 52 -16.32 13.03 -4.16
C ILE A 52 -17.08 11.81 -4.68
N HIS A 53 -18.25 12.02 -5.31
CA HIS A 53 -19.04 10.93 -5.89
C HIS A 53 -18.32 10.27 -7.08
N SER A 54 -17.77 11.05 -8.00
CA SER A 54 -17.05 10.50 -9.16
C SER A 54 -15.75 9.82 -8.76
N PHE A 55 -15.10 10.32 -7.71
CA PHE A 55 -13.96 9.67 -7.08
C PHE A 55 -14.35 8.29 -6.54
N ILE A 56 -15.35 8.21 -5.67
CA ILE A 56 -15.81 6.95 -5.06
C ILE A 56 -16.21 5.93 -6.14
N SER A 57 -17.01 6.34 -7.13
CA SER A 57 -17.45 5.44 -8.21
C SER A 57 -16.27 4.88 -9.02
N LYS A 58 -15.25 5.70 -9.30
CA LYS A 58 -14.05 5.24 -10.01
C LYS A 58 -13.21 4.30 -9.15
N ILE A 59 -13.06 4.56 -7.86
CA ILE A 59 -12.38 3.66 -6.92
C ILE A 59 -13.07 2.30 -6.87
N GLN A 60 -14.40 2.27 -6.72
CA GLN A 60 -15.17 1.03 -6.69
C GLN A 60 -15.03 0.23 -8.00
N LYS A 61 -15.05 0.91 -9.14
CA LYS A 61 -14.84 0.27 -10.44
C LYS A 61 -13.45 -0.34 -10.56
N GLU A 62 -12.41 0.40 -10.21
CA GLU A 62 -11.01 -0.08 -10.24
C GLU A 62 -10.77 -1.27 -9.30
N GLN A 63 -11.40 -1.26 -8.13
CA GLN A 63 -11.38 -2.39 -7.21
C GLN A 63 -12.02 -3.63 -7.85
N HIS A 64 -13.23 -3.49 -8.38
CA HIS A 64 -13.96 -4.59 -9.02
C HIS A 64 -13.18 -5.22 -10.18
N GLU A 65 -12.58 -4.40 -11.05
CA GLU A 65 -11.74 -4.89 -12.16
C GLU A 65 -10.50 -5.64 -11.66
N THR A 66 -9.91 -5.17 -10.56
CA THR A 66 -8.74 -5.81 -9.95
C THR A 66 -9.12 -7.18 -9.35
N GLU A 67 -10.23 -7.25 -8.62
CA GLU A 67 -10.75 -8.50 -8.04
C GLU A 67 -11.11 -9.52 -9.13
N ALA A 68 -11.82 -9.10 -10.17
CA ALA A 68 -12.16 -9.98 -11.31
C ALA A 68 -10.90 -10.52 -12.03
N THR A 69 -9.87 -9.68 -12.16
CA THR A 69 -8.57 -10.12 -12.72
C THR A 69 -7.91 -11.15 -11.83
N ILE A 70 -7.89 -10.93 -10.51
CA ILE A 70 -7.34 -11.89 -9.54
C ILE A 70 -8.10 -13.22 -9.59
N GLU A 71 -9.43 -13.18 -9.61
CA GLU A 71 -10.29 -14.37 -9.70
C GLU A 71 -10.02 -15.18 -10.96
N SER A 72 -9.78 -14.52 -12.11
CA SER A 72 -9.43 -15.21 -13.36
C SER A 72 -8.05 -15.88 -13.36
N LEU A 73 -7.19 -15.55 -12.39
CA LEU A 73 -5.84 -16.10 -12.26
C LEU A 73 -5.77 -17.29 -11.27
N ILE A 74 -6.89 -17.60 -10.60
CA ILE A 74 -7.04 -18.71 -9.64
C ILE A 74 -7.78 -19.86 -10.33
#